data_AF-A0A9E3SPU6-F1
#
_entry.id   AF-A0A9E3SPU6-F1
#
_cell.length_a   1.000
_cell.length_b   1.000
_cell.length_c   1.000
_cell.angle_alpha   90.00
_cell.angle_beta   90.00
_cell.angle_gamma   90.00
#
_symmetry.space_group_name_H-M   'P 1'
#
loop_
_entity.id
_entity.type
_entity.pdbx_description
1 polymer ?
#
loop_
_entity_poly.entity_id
_entity_poly.type
_entity_poly.pdbx_seq_one_letter_code
_entity_poly.pdbx_strand_id
1 'polypeptide(L)'
;MNENQQLASLARRLETLNQDIQARPRQIRQFEKDLHLVYDDLCAAYLNAGPEQRIDVLLALEFRDRLLDPLVAYYKYIAAQAAKAAQKKRQDQTTAQLTRQAVTASLLIGRSISEEEIAEANQQVLQAAAVAKIDLEALRQRLEIPYRYFVQRALQYHRGRDRIRALKALGIAIQVNPALEKDDRVQALAATLTNETELSAMITTSDHYLLKKFVENLEEEDRIQRSRMQPKSRTTLDVIRSWFAS
;
A
#
# COMPACT_ATOMS: atom_id res chain seq x y z
N MET A 1 -2.14 -15.24 -17.48
CA MET A 1 -2.92 -14.19 -16.77
C MET A 1 -2.52 -12.85 -17.36
N ASN A 2 -3.47 -11.95 -17.59
CA ASN A 2 -3.16 -10.59 -18.04
C ASN A 2 -2.39 -9.90 -16.90
N GLU A 3 -1.25 -9.24 -17.15
CA GLU A 3 -0.40 -8.62 -16.11
C GLU A 3 -1.20 -7.66 -15.22
N ASN A 4 -2.23 -7.02 -15.80
CA ASN A 4 -3.20 -6.17 -15.11
C ASN A 4 -4.01 -6.90 -14.02
N GLN A 5 -4.37 -8.15 -14.25
CA GLN A 5 -5.11 -8.96 -13.26
C GLN A 5 -4.20 -9.39 -12.12
N GLN A 6 -2.90 -9.56 -12.39
CA GLN A 6 -1.94 -9.99 -11.38
C GLN A 6 -1.74 -8.92 -10.31
N LEU A 7 -1.42 -7.67 -10.69
CA LEU A 7 -1.18 -6.60 -9.72
C LEU A 7 -2.43 -6.26 -8.89
N ALA A 8 -3.60 -6.21 -9.51
CA ALA A 8 -4.86 -5.98 -8.81
C ALA A 8 -5.18 -7.11 -7.81
N SER A 9 -4.87 -8.37 -8.16
CA SER A 9 -5.05 -9.50 -7.26
C SER A 9 -4.09 -9.44 -6.06
N LEU A 10 -2.83 -9.01 -6.28
CA LEU A 10 -1.83 -8.82 -5.23
C LEU A 10 -2.21 -7.69 -4.27
N ALA A 11 -2.70 -6.55 -4.78
CA ALA A 11 -3.20 -5.45 -3.94
C ALA A 11 -4.38 -5.89 -3.04
N ARG A 12 -5.30 -6.70 -3.57
CA ARG A 12 -6.38 -7.31 -2.78
C ARG A 12 -5.87 -8.33 -1.78
N ARG A 13 -4.85 -9.12 -2.13
CA ARG A 13 -4.24 -10.06 -1.20
C ARG A 13 -3.58 -9.34 -0.02
N LEU A 14 -2.93 -8.19 -0.27
CA LEU A 14 -2.43 -7.30 0.79
C LEU A 14 -3.56 -6.75 1.68
N GLU A 15 -4.72 -6.42 1.10
CA GLU A 15 -5.92 -6.00 1.85
C GLU A 15 -6.38 -7.08 2.82
N THR A 16 -6.53 -8.30 2.32
CA THR A 16 -6.93 -9.46 3.13
C THR A 16 -5.91 -9.77 4.22
N LEU A 17 -4.61 -9.78 3.89
CA LEU A 17 -3.56 -10.04 4.86
C LEU A 17 -3.52 -8.98 5.97
N ASN A 18 -3.72 -7.70 5.64
CA ASN A 18 -3.81 -6.65 6.66
C ASN A 18 -4.99 -6.88 7.61
N GLN A 19 -6.16 -7.22 7.07
CA GLN A 19 -7.35 -7.53 7.87
C GLN A 19 -7.11 -8.75 8.77
N ASP A 20 -6.45 -9.78 8.25
CA ASP A 20 -6.09 -10.97 9.02
C ASP A 20 -5.11 -10.66 10.16
N ILE A 21 -4.09 -9.84 9.91
CA ILE A 21 -3.14 -9.36 10.94
C ILE A 21 -3.87 -8.53 12.00
N GLN A 22 -4.85 -7.72 11.58
CA GLN A 22 -5.69 -6.95 12.50
C GLN A 22 -6.52 -7.86 13.41
N ALA A 23 -7.15 -8.89 12.84
CA ALA A 23 -7.98 -9.85 13.57
C ALA A 23 -7.15 -10.82 14.44
N ARG A 24 -5.94 -11.17 14.01
CA ARG A 24 -5.12 -12.24 14.62
C ARG A 24 -3.67 -11.78 14.87
N PRO A 25 -3.44 -10.77 15.73
CA PRO A 25 -2.10 -10.21 15.95
C PRO A 25 -1.09 -11.22 16.54
N ARG A 26 -1.56 -12.27 17.23
CA ARG A 26 -0.67 -13.32 17.77
C ARG A 26 -0.06 -14.22 16.69
N GLN A 27 -0.55 -14.17 15.45
CA GLN A 27 -0.09 -14.99 14.32
C GLN A 27 0.83 -14.22 13.35
N ILE A 28 1.29 -13.01 13.69
CA ILE A 28 2.10 -12.14 12.81
C ILE A 28 3.29 -12.87 12.16
N ARG A 29 4.05 -13.67 12.93
CA ARG A 29 5.20 -14.44 12.41
C ARG A 29 4.83 -15.44 11.31
N GLN A 30 3.61 -15.97 11.33
CA GLN A 30 3.13 -16.86 10.27
C GLN A 30 2.80 -16.07 9.01
N PHE A 31 2.22 -14.87 9.17
CA PHE A 31 1.95 -13.95 8.07
C PHE A 31 3.22 -13.36 7.45
N GLU A 32 4.32 -13.18 8.20
CA GLU A 32 5.59 -12.64 7.69
C GLU A 32 6.12 -13.43 6.49
N LYS A 33 6.12 -14.77 6.53
CA LYS A 33 6.59 -15.59 5.41
C LYS A 33 5.72 -15.42 4.16
N ASP A 34 4.40 -15.38 4.36
CA ASP A 34 3.44 -15.18 3.27
C ASP A 34 3.54 -13.77 2.70
N LEU A 35 3.80 -12.77 3.55
CA LEU A 35 4.02 -11.37 3.16
C LEU A 35 5.28 -11.23 2.32
N HIS A 36 6.38 -11.88 2.68
CA HIS A 36 7.61 -11.87 1.88
C HIS A 36 7.35 -12.36 0.44
N LEU A 37 6.61 -13.46 0.27
CA LEU A 37 6.26 -13.98 -1.06
C LEU A 37 5.35 -13.01 -1.83
N VAL A 38 4.37 -12.43 -1.15
CA VAL A 38 3.49 -11.43 -1.76
C VAL A 38 4.28 -10.18 -2.17
N TYR A 39 5.24 -9.74 -1.37
CA TYR A 39 6.08 -8.58 -1.69
C TYR A 39 7.03 -8.83 -2.85
N ASP A 40 7.60 -10.03 -2.97
CA ASP A 40 8.39 -10.42 -4.15
C ASP A 40 7.58 -10.32 -5.44
N ASP A 41 6.41 -10.95 -5.45
CA ASP A 41 5.48 -10.93 -6.59
C ASP A 41 5.00 -9.51 -6.89
N LEU A 42 4.72 -8.73 -5.85
CA LEU A 42 4.26 -7.35 -5.97
C LEU A 42 5.34 -6.44 -6.55
N CYS A 43 6.59 -6.53 -6.06
CA CYS A 43 7.69 -5.74 -6.60
C CYS A 43 7.96 -6.08 -8.07
N ALA A 44 7.92 -7.37 -8.42
CA ALA A 44 8.08 -7.81 -9.81
C ALA A 44 6.96 -7.28 -10.71
N ALA A 45 5.70 -7.41 -10.28
CA ALA A 45 4.56 -6.91 -11.04
C ALA A 45 4.56 -5.37 -11.16
N TYR A 46 4.93 -4.66 -10.09
CA TYR A 46 4.95 -3.19 -10.05
C TYR A 46 6.00 -2.61 -11.01
N LEU A 47 7.16 -3.25 -11.15
CA LEU A 47 8.23 -2.85 -12.08
C LEU A 47 7.77 -2.82 -13.55
N ASN A 48 6.86 -3.72 -13.91
CA ASN A 48 6.35 -3.89 -15.28
C ASN A 48 5.02 -3.16 -15.51
N ALA A 49 4.30 -2.83 -14.43
CA ALA A 49 3.00 -2.18 -14.48
C ALA A 49 3.07 -0.71 -14.96
N GLY A 50 1.98 -0.21 -15.56
CA GLY A 50 1.82 1.21 -15.86
C GLY A 50 1.42 2.04 -14.63
N PRO A 51 1.54 3.39 -14.67
CA PRO A 51 1.17 4.26 -13.55
C PRO A 51 -0.26 4.02 -13.05
N GLU A 52 -1.22 3.82 -13.95
CA GLU A 52 -2.63 3.56 -13.61
C GLU A 52 -2.84 2.32 -12.75
N GLN A 53 -2.00 1.30 -12.93
CA GLN A 53 -2.09 0.03 -12.20
C GLN A 53 -1.39 0.10 -10.85
N ARG A 54 -0.26 0.79 -10.81
CA ARG A 54 0.54 0.98 -9.59
C ARG A 54 -0.22 1.75 -8.50
N ILE A 55 -1.15 2.63 -8.88
CA ILE A 55 -1.96 3.42 -7.92
C ILE A 55 -2.68 2.50 -6.95
N ASP A 56 -3.34 1.44 -7.45
CA ASP A 56 -4.15 0.56 -6.62
C ASP A 56 -3.32 -0.15 -5.54
N VAL A 57 -2.01 -0.33 -5.78
CA VAL A 57 -1.07 -0.89 -4.79
C VAL A 57 -0.76 0.14 -3.70
N LEU A 58 -0.44 1.38 -4.09
CA LEU A 58 -0.15 2.43 -3.10
C LEU A 58 -1.39 2.77 -2.26
N LEU A 59 -2.58 2.79 -2.88
CA LEU A 59 -3.85 2.93 -2.16
C LEU A 59 -4.14 1.76 -1.23
N ALA A 60 -3.71 0.56 -1.61
CA ALA A 60 -3.78 -0.55 -0.70
C ALA A 60 -2.88 -0.26 0.51
N LEU A 61 -1.60 0.07 0.32
CA LEU A 61 -0.68 0.28 1.45
C LEU A 61 -1.00 1.53 2.31
N GLU A 62 -1.77 2.48 1.79
CA GLU A 62 -2.17 3.70 2.50
C GLU A 62 -2.96 3.40 3.81
N PHE A 63 -2.47 3.99 4.90
CA PHE A 63 -2.95 3.83 6.28
C PHE A 63 -2.81 2.41 6.88
N ARG A 64 -1.91 1.59 6.34
CA ARG A 64 -1.66 0.22 6.84
C ARG A 64 -0.40 0.11 7.67
N ASP A 65 -0.36 0.80 8.81
CA ASP A 65 0.83 0.80 9.69
C ASP A 65 1.36 -0.60 10.00
N ARG A 66 0.45 -1.56 10.23
CA ARG A 66 0.82 -2.95 10.56
C ARG A 66 1.52 -3.70 9.44
N LEU A 67 1.46 -3.20 8.20
CA LEU A 67 2.19 -3.74 7.06
C LEU A 67 3.53 -3.01 6.83
N LEU A 68 3.74 -1.84 7.43
CA LEU A 68 4.98 -1.07 7.24
C LEU A 68 6.18 -1.80 7.83
N ASP A 69 6.11 -2.30 9.08
CA ASP A 69 7.24 -3.02 9.69
C ASP A 69 7.66 -4.25 8.86
N PRO A 70 6.74 -5.14 8.43
CA PRO A 70 7.09 -6.23 7.52
C PRO A 70 7.69 -5.77 6.20
N LEU A 71 7.23 -4.64 5.65
CA LEU A 71 7.72 -4.11 4.38
C LEU A 71 9.12 -3.51 4.52
N VAL A 72 9.40 -2.83 5.64
CA VAL A 72 10.74 -2.35 6.01
C VAL A 72 11.70 -3.52 6.20
N ALA A 73 11.26 -4.58 6.90
CA ALA A 73 12.06 -5.80 7.07
C ALA A 73 12.36 -6.46 5.71
N TYR A 74 11.37 -6.54 4.82
CA TYR A 74 11.54 -7.03 3.46
C TYR A 74 12.53 -6.17 2.65
N TYR A 75 12.43 -4.84 2.73
CA TYR A 75 13.36 -3.93 2.06
C TYR A 75 14.81 -4.11 2.53
N LYS A 76 15.03 -4.18 3.85
CA LYS A 76 16.35 -4.44 4.44
C LYS A 76 16.91 -5.79 3.97
N TYR A 77 16.07 -6.81 3.92
CA TYR A 77 16.43 -8.13 3.42
C TYR A 77 16.87 -8.11 1.95
N ILE A 78 16.09 -7.50 1.06
CA ILE A 78 16.39 -7.50 -0.38
C ILE A 78 17.59 -6.59 -0.70
N ALA A 79 17.76 -5.48 0.03
CA ALA A 79 18.94 -4.62 -0.06
C ALA A 79 20.24 -5.38 0.30
N ALA A 80 20.20 -6.15 1.40
CA ALA A 80 21.33 -6.97 1.81
C ALA A 80 21.63 -8.08 0.79
N GLN A 81 20.62 -8.65 0.13
CA GLN A 81 20.84 -9.59 -0.96
C GLN A 81 21.48 -8.94 -2.19
N ALA A 82 21.00 -7.75 -2.59
CA ALA A 82 21.54 -7.01 -3.71
C ALA A 82 23.04 -6.70 -3.49
N ALA A 83 23.41 -6.26 -2.28
CA ALA A 83 24.80 -6.00 -1.91
C ALA A 83 25.65 -7.28 -1.94
N LYS A 84 25.15 -8.40 -1.42
CA LYS A 84 25.84 -9.70 -1.46
C LYS A 84 26.04 -10.20 -2.89
N ALA A 85 25.05 -10.01 -3.77
CA ALA A 85 25.16 -10.36 -5.19
C ALA A 85 26.18 -9.46 -5.91
N ALA A 86 26.20 -8.16 -5.60
CA ALA A 86 27.15 -7.20 -6.16
C ALA A 86 28.62 -7.54 -5.83
N GLN A 87 28.88 -8.09 -4.64
CA GLN A 87 30.22 -8.56 -4.25
C GLN A 87 30.67 -9.79 -5.04
N LYS A 88 29.72 -10.58 -5.57
CA LYS A 88 30.00 -11.77 -6.38
C LYS A 88 30.05 -11.38 -7.86
N LYS A 89 31.28 -11.16 -8.38
CA LYS A 89 31.61 -10.71 -9.76
C LYS A 89 31.02 -11.52 -10.95
N ARG A 90 30.15 -12.51 -10.74
CA ARG A 90 29.50 -13.32 -11.79
C ARG A 90 27.96 -13.30 -11.71
N GLN A 91 27.38 -12.37 -10.97
CA GLN A 91 25.94 -12.32 -10.71
C GLN A 91 25.27 -11.03 -11.22
N ASP A 92 25.76 -10.43 -12.30
CA ASP A 92 25.31 -9.12 -12.79
C ASP A 92 23.79 -9.05 -13.03
N GLN A 93 23.20 -10.10 -13.62
CA GLN A 93 21.75 -10.16 -13.84
C GLN A 93 20.96 -10.23 -12.53
N THR A 94 21.42 -11.05 -11.57
CA THR A 94 20.80 -11.17 -10.25
C THR A 94 20.94 -9.88 -9.46
N THR A 95 22.12 -9.25 -9.46
CA THR A 95 22.35 -7.94 -8.84
C THR A 95 21.40 -6.90 -9.41
N ALA A 96 21.25 -6.85 -10.74
CA ALA A 96 20.34 -5.92 -11.39
C ALA A 96 18.86 -6.18 -10.99
N GLN A 97 18.43 -7.43 -10.96
CA GLN A 97 17.07 -7.80 -10.55
C GLN A 97 16.79 -7.40 -9.09
N LEU A 98 17.66 -7.81 -8.17
CA LEU A 98 17.53 -7.51 -6.74
C LEU A 98 17.56 -6.01 -6.47
N THR A 99 18.41 -5.26 -7.19
CA THR A 99 18.46 -3.79 -7.08
C THR A 99 17.14 -3.16 -7.51
N ARG A 100 16.55 -3.59 -8.64
CA ARG A 100 15.25 -3.08 -9.10
C ARG A 100 14.12 -3.42 -8.12
N GLN A 101 14.13 -4.62 -7.56
CA GLN A 101 13.18 -5.02 -6.52
C GLN A 101 13.35 -4.15 -5.26
N ALA A 102 14.58 -3.91 -4.81
CA ALA A 102 14.86 -3.07 -3.65
C ALA A 102 14.38 -1.62 -3.84
N VAL A 103 14.59 -1.04 -5.03
CA VAL A 103 14.05 0.29 -5.36
C VAL A 103 12.53 0.30 -5.29
N THR A 104 11.88 -0.74 -5.82
CA THR A 104 10.42 -0.86 -5.76
C THR A 104 9.93 -0.99 -4.32
N ALA A 105 10.55 -1.84 -3.51
CA ALA A 105 10.24 -1.99 -2.09
C ALA A 105 10.38 -0.66 -1.34
N SER A 106 11.43 0.14 -1.64
CA SER A 106 11.61 1.47 -1.04
C SER A 106 10.46 2.43 -1.37
N LEU A 107 9.90 2.37 -2.59
CA LEU A 107 8.75 3.19 -2.98
C LEU A 107 7.47 2.74 -2.28
N LEU A 108 7.30 1.43 -2.06
CA LEU A 108 6.14 0.88 -1.36
C LEU A 108 6.12 1.22 0.13
N ILE A 109 7.29 1.41 0.77
CA ILE A 109 7.39 1.91 2.14
C ILE A 109 6.85 3.34 2.24
N GLY A 110 7.02 4.13 1.19
CA GLY A 110 6.56 5.51 1.14
C GLY A 110 7.35 6.42 2.09
N ARG A 111 6.66 7.42 2.64
CA ARG A 111 7.25 8.50 3.45
C ARG A 111 7.08 8.31 4.96
N SER A 112 6.48 7.19 5.38
CA SER A 112 6.09 6.96 6.77
C SER A 112 7.24 6.48 7.66
N ILE A 113 8.43 6.26 7.08
CA ILE A 113 9.62 5.72 7.75
C ILE A 113 10.74 6.75 7.65
N SER A 114 11.45 6.96 8.76
CA SER A 114 12.58 7.88 8.82
C SER A 114 13.73 7.40 7.93
N GLU A 115 14.47 8.33 7.31
CA GLU A 115 15.64 7.96 6.50
C GLU A 115 16.70 7.22 7.33
N GLU A 116 16.81 7.54 8.62
CA GLU A 116 17.71 6.90 9.57
C GLU A 116 17.41 5.40 9.72
N GLU A 117 16.14 5.01 9.82
CA GLU A 117 15.73 3.61 9.97
C GLU A 117 16.12 2.73 8.79
N ILE A 118 16.28 3.32 7.60
CA ILE A 118 16.57 2.62 6.34
C ILE A 118 17.90 3.04 5.70
N ALA A 119 18.73 3.82 6.40
CA ALA A 119 19.98 4.37 5.86
C ALA A 119 20.95 3.28 5.37
N GLU A 120 21.13 2.21 6.17
CA GLU A 120 21.99 1.09 5.80
C GLU A 120 21.50 0.39 4.52
N ALA A 121 20.18 0.14 4.43
CA ALA A 121 19.58 -0.48 3.26
C ALA A 121 19.72 0.42 2.01
N ASN A 122 19.51 1.73 2.15
CA ASN A 122 19.73 2.70 1.08
C ASN A 122 21.19 2.64 0.57
N GLN A 123 22.17 2.57 1.47
CA GLN A 123 23.58 2.46 1.11
C GLN A 123 23.89 1.14 0.38
N GLN A 124 23.32 0.03 0.84
CA GLN A 124 23.46 -1.28 0.18
C GLN A 124 22.90 -1.28 -1.24
N VAL A 125 21.73 -0.66 -1.45
CA VAL A 125 21.13 -0.50 -2.79
C VAL A 125 21.98 0.39 -3.69
N LEU A 126 22.51 1.50 -3.16
CA LEU A 126 23.42 2.39 -3.90
C LEU A 126 24.66 1.66 -4.42
N GLN A 127 25.29 0.84 -3.56
CA GLN A 127 26.45 0.04 -3.95
C GLN A 127 26.11 -1.00 -5.03
N ALA A 128 24.99 -1.71 -4.85
CA ALA A 128 24.56 -2.72 -5.81
C ALA A 128 24.20 -2.10 -7.17
N ALA A 129 23.57 -0.92 -7.17
CA ALA A 129 23.23 -0.18 -8.38
C ALA A 129 24.46 0.27 -9.16
N ALA A 130 25.51 0.72 -8.46
CA ALA A 130 26.77 1.10 -9.09
C ALA A 130 27.42 -0.08 -9.84
N VAL A 131 27.41 -1.28 -9.22
CA VAL A 131 27.92 -2.51 -9.85
C VAL A 131 27.05 -2.94 -11.04
N ALA A 132 25.73 -2.88 -10.89
CA ALA A 132 24.77 -3.23 -11.94
C ALA A 132 24.61 -2.14 -13.03
N LYS A 133 25.28 -0.99 -12.88
CA LYS A 133 25.16 0.20 -13.76
C LYS A 133 23.70 0.66 -13.91
N ILE A 134 22.95 0.66 -12.83
CA ILE A 134 21.57 1.13 -12.78
C ILE A 134 21.56 2.59 -12.33
N ASP A 135 20.98 3.46 -13.15
CA ASP A 135 20.61 4.80 -12.73
C ASP A 135 19.39 4.72 -11.81
N LEU A 136 19.63 4.88 -10.51
CA LEU A 136 18.59 4.80 -9.50
C LEU A 136 17.59 5.95 -9.61
N GLU A 137 18.04 7.13 -9.99
CA GLU A 137 17.20 8.32 -10.07
C GLU A 137 16.24 8.18 -11.25
N ALA A 138 16.75 7.82 -12.43
CA ALA A 138 15.92 7.55 -13.59
C ALA A 138 14.94 6.39 -13.33
N LEU A 139 15.36 5.34 -12.61
CA LEU A 139 14.47 4.24 -12.25
C LEU A 139 13.36 4.68 -11.28
N ARG A 140 13.69 5.48 -10.25
CA ARG A 140 12.69 6.04 -9.31
C ARG A 140 11.68 6.89 -10.05
N GLN A 141 12.13 7.83 -10.87
CA GLN A 141 11.26 8.69 -11.69
C GLN A 141 10.34 7.88 -12.62
N ARG A 142 10.83 6.78 -13.20
CA ARG A 142 10.01 5.87 -14.02
C ARG A 142 8.93 5.13 -13.21
N LEU A 143 9.20 4.87 -11.94
CA LEU A 143 8.32 4.11 -11.04
C LEU A 143 7.34 5.00 -10.28
N GLU A 144 7.64 6.28 -10.15
CA GLU A 144 6.77 7.30 -9.56
C GLU A 144 5.44 7.43 -10.32
N ILE A 145 4.41 7.78 -9.57
CA ILE A 145 3.06 7.99 -10.09
C ILE A 145 2.76 9.49 -10.01
N PRO A 146 2.55 10.17 -11.15
CA PRO A 146 2.16 11.57 -11.15
C PRO A 146 0.83 11.82 -10.43
N TYR A 147 0.73 12.92 -9.67
CA TYR A 147 -0.46 13.28 -8.87
C TYR A 147 -1.78 13.20 -9.65
N ARG A 148 -1.77 13.56 -10.95
CA ARG A 148 -2.95 13.59 -11.83
C ARG A 148 -3.66 12.24 -11.89
N TYR A 149 -2.90 11.15 -11.81
CA TYR A 149 -3.45 9.80 -11.86
C TYR A 149 -4.20 9.46 -10.57
N PHE A 150 -3.71 9.93 -9.42
CA PHE A 150 -4.42 9.77 -8.15
C PHE A 150 -5.73 10.58 -8.11
N VAL A 151 -5.74 11.81 -8.63
CA VAL A 151 -6.97 12.62 -8.78
C VAL A 151 -8.00 11.90 -9.65
N GLN A 152 -7.57 11.39 -10.82
CA GLN A 152 -8.44 10.64 -11.71
C GLN A 152 -9.00 9.38 -11.03
N ARG A 153 -8.16 8.66 -10.28
CA ARG A 153 -8.57 7.46 -9.56
C ARG A 153 -9.56 7.78 -8.43
N ALA A 154 -9.37 8.89 -7.71
CA ALA A 154 -10.32 9.36 -6.70
C ALA A 154 -11.72 9.60 -7.28
N LEU A 155 -11.81 10.24 -8.44
CA LEU A 155 -13.06 10.45 -9.17
C LEU A 155 -13.73 9.13 -9.60
N GLN A 156 -12.93 8.17 -10.07
CA GLN A 156 -13.44 6.85 -10.46
C GLN A 156 -14.03 6.11 -9.26
N TYR A 157 -13.33 6.09 -8.12
CA TYR A 157 -13.83 5.46 -6.90
C TYR A 157 -15.07 6.15 -6.34
N HIS A 158 -15.12 7.47 -6.37
CA HIS A 158 -16.31 8.23 -5.98
C HIS A 158 -17.53 7.83 -6.84
N ARG A 159 -17.38 7.77 -8.17
CA ARG A 159 -18.44 7.29 -9.08
C ARG A 159 -18.84 5.83 -8.82
N GLY A 160 -17.86 5.00 -8.45
CA GLY A 160 -18.07 3.61 -8.04
C GLY A 160 -18.65 3.43 -6.62
N ARG A 161 -18.94 4.54 -5.91
CA ARG A 161 -19.43 4.56 -4.52
C ARG A 161 -18.45 3.94 -3.51
N ASP A 162 -17.16 3.93 -3.82
CA ASP A 162 -16.10 3.54 -2.89
C ASP A 162 -15.48 4.79 -2.26
N ARG A 163 -16.14 5.28 -1.21
CA ARG A 163 -15.77 6.52 -0.51
C ARG A 163 -14.37 6.45 0.10
N ILE A 164 -14.01 5.32 0.70
CA ILE A 164 -12.73 5.12 1.41
C ILE A 164 -11.57 5.17 0.42
N ARG A 165 -11.63 4.41 -0.69
CA ARG A 165 -10.55 4.46 -1.70
C ARG A 165 -10.48 5.81 -2.40
N ALA A 166 -11.60 6.50 -2.58
CA ALA A 166 -11.61 7.85 -3.13
C ALA A 166 -10.86 8.84 -2.23
N LEU A 167 -11.08 8.78 -0.91
CA LEU A 167 -10.38 9.61 0.08
C LEU A 167 -8.88 9.31 0.13
N LYS A 168 -8.48 8.03 0.16
CA LYS A 168 -7.06 7.62 0.10
C LYS A 168 -6.38 8.19 -1.15
N ALA A 169 -7.02 8.07 -2.31
CA ALA A 169 -6.47 8.57 -3.57
C ALA A 169 -6.34 10.10 -3.60
N LEU A 170 -7.34 10.81 -3.09
CA LEU A 170 -7.29 12.26 -3.02
C LEU A 170 -6.21 12.73 -2.04
N GLY A 171 -6.07 12.08 -0.88
CA GLY A 171 -5.04 12.37 0.11
C GLY A 171 -3.64 12.23 -0.47
N ILE A 172 -3.34 11.09 -1.11
CA ILE A 172 -2.04 10.88 -1.76
C ILE A 172 -1.79 11.93 -2.85
N ALA A 173 -2.82 12.29 -3.65
CA ALA A 173 -2.66 13.31 -4.68
C ALA A 173 -2.19 14.65 -4.11
N ILE A 174 -2.81 15.11 -3.02
CA ILE A 174 -2.48 16.36 -2.33
C ILE A 174 -1.08 16.30 -1.71
N GLN A 175 -0.68 15.16 -1.15
CA GLN A 175 0.67 14.99 -0.60
C GLN A 175 1.77 14.97 -1.67
N VAL A 176 1.47 14.44 -2.85
CA VAL A 176 2.39 14.47 -3.99
C VAL A 176 2.45 15.88 -4.58
N ASN A 177 1.34 16.62 -4.57
CA ASN A 177 1.27 18.00 -5.06
C ASN A 177 0.41 18.90 -4.15
N PRO A 178 1.02 19.56 -3.15
CA PRO A 178 0.30 20.43 -2.21
C PRO A 178 -0.36 21.66 -2.86
N ALA A 179 -0.05 21.99 -4.12
CA ALA A 179 -0.76 23.06 -4.82
C ALA A 179 -2.25 22.72 -5.05
N LEU A 180 -2.62 21.43 -5.01
CA LEU A 180 -4.00 20.95 -5.18
C LEU A 180 -4.94 21.37 -4.04
N GLU A 181 -4.41 21.74 -2.87
CA GLU A 181 -5.22 22.21 -1.74
C GLU A 181 -6.07 23.44 -2.09
N LYS A 182 -5.62 24.22 -3.07
CA LYS A 182 -6.27 25.45 -3.54
C LYS A 182 -7.12 25.25 -4.80
N ASP A 183 -7.21 24.03 -5.32
CA ASP A 183 -7.98 23.74 -6.52
C ASP A 183 -9.47 23.54 -6.18
N ASP A 184 -10.34 24.39 -6.72
CA ASP A 184 -11.79 24.37 -6.46
C ASP A 184 -12.45 23.00 -6.72
N ARG A 185 -11.95 22.25 -7.72
CA ARG A 185 -12.51 20.93 -8.07
C ARG A 185 -12.09 19.88 -7.06
N VAL A 186 -10.86 19.95 -6.57
CA VAL A 186 -10.34 19.08 -5.51
C VAL A 186 -11.09 19.36 -4.20
N GLN A 187 -11.31 20.63 -3.88
CA GLN A 187 -12.10 21.03 -2.70
C GLN A 187 -13.56 20.56 -2.80
N ALA A 188 -14.20 20.71 -3.96
CA ALA A 188 -15.56 20.22 -4.17
C ALA A 188 -15.67 18.68 -4.04
N LEU A 189 -14.68 17.96 -4.57
CA LEU A 189 -14.60 16.50 -4.40
C LEU A 189 -14.38 16.11 -2.94
N ALA A 190 -13.47 16.79 -2.23
CA ALA A 190 -13.22 16.56 -0.82
C ALA A 190 -14.50 16.79 0.00
N ALA A 191 -15.21 17.90 -0.20
CA ALA A 191 -16.46 18.21 0.51
C ALA A 191 -17.55 17.16 0.26
N THR A 192 -17.65 16.66 -0.97
CA THR A 192 -18.58 15.58 -1.31
C THR A 192 -18.20 14.26 -0.64
N LEU A 193 -16.89 13.99 -0.52
CA LEU A 193 -16.38 12.78 0.13
C LEU A 193 -16.40 12.87 1.65
N THR A 194 -16.46 14.04 2.27
CA THR A 194 -16.52 14.19 3.73
C THR A 194 -17.93 14.41 4.24
N ASN A 195 -18.86 14.85 3.39
CA ASN A 195 -20.20 15.35 3.76
C ASN A 195 -20.16 16.56 4.73
N GLU A 196 -18.99 17.18 4.89
CA GLU A 196 -18.75 18.28 5.82
C GLU A 196 -17.76 19.25 5.21
N THR A 197 -18.15 20.52 5.08
CA THR A 197 -17.34 21.61 4.54
C THR A 197 -16.10 21.90 5.40
N GLU A 198 -16.20 21.76 6.73
CA GLU A 198 -15.09 22.00 7.65
C GLU A 198 -14.07 20.85 7.61
N LEU A 199 -14.55 19.61 7.57
CA LEU A 199 -13.72 18.40 7.46
C LEU A 199 -13.07 18.28 6.07
N SER A 200 -13.69 18.86 5.04
CA SER A 200 -13.09 19.05 3.72
C SER A 200 -11.84 19.92 3.78
N ALA A 201 -11.89 21.04 4.51
CA ALA A 201 -10.75 21.93 4.68
C ALA A 201 -9.60 21.22 5.41
N MET A 202 -9.92 20.40 6.43
CA MET A 202 -8.92 19.66 7.22
C MET A 202 -8.29 18.47 6.47
N ILE A 203 -9.04 17.81 5.58
CA ILE A 203 -8.50 16.76 4.70
C ILE A 203 -7.67 17.34 3.56
N THR A 204 -7.95 18.60 3.17
CA THR A 204 -7.14 19.34 2.20
C THR A 204 -5.94 20.05 2.79
N THR A 205 -5.67 20.04 4.11
CA THR A 205 -4.51 20.73 4.70
C THR A 205 -3.24 19.87 4.83
N SER A 206 -3.07 18.85 3.98
CA SER A 206 -1.93 17.91 4.03
C SER A 206 -1.73 17.16 5.36
N ASP A 207 -2.64 17.29 6.34
CA ASP A 207 -2.53 16.59 7.62
C ASP A 207 -2.92 15.11 7.45
N HIS A 208 -1.89 14.30 7.20
CA HIS A 208 -2.00 12.86 7.01
C HIS A 208 -2.61 12.14 8.23
N TYR A 209 -2.40 12.65 9.44
CA TYR A 209 -2.93 12.03 10.66
C TYR A 209 -4.45 12.18 10.75
N LEU A 210 -4.98 13.36 10.44
CA LEU A 210 -6.42 13.61 10.45
C LEU A 210 -7.13 12.78 9.38
N LEU A 211 -6.60 12.76 8.15
CA LEU A 211 -7.15 11.93 7.07
C LEU A 211 -7.15 10.44 7.46
N LYS A 212 -6.05 9.96 8.03
CA LYS A 212 -5.95 8.59 8.53
C LYS A 212 -7.04 8.27 9.55
N LYS A 213 -7.18 9.10 10.59
CA LYS A 213 -8.18 8.89 11.64
C LYS A 213 -9.61 8.88 11.09
N PHE A 214 -9.91 9.76 10.17
CA PHE A 214 -11.20 9.80 9.50
C PHE A 214 -11.46 8.52 8.69
N VAL A 215 -10.47 8.07 7.92
CA VAL A 215 -10.58 6.83 7.15
C VAL A 215 -10.70 5.59 8.04
N GLU A 216 -9.95 5.52 9.14
CA GLU A 216 -10.06 4.44 10.14
C GLU A 216 -11.48 4.35 10.71
N ASN A 217 -12.11 5.50 11.01
CA ASN A 217 -13.49 5.54 11.51
C ASN A 217 -14.48 5.02 10.45
N LEU A 218 -14.34 5.45 9.20
CA LEU A 218 -15.18 4.95 8.10
C LEU A 218 -14.99 3.43 7.88
N GLU A 219 -13.76 2.93 7.95
CA GLU A 219 -13.47 1.50 7.81
C GLU A 219 -14.06 0.68 8.97
N GLU A 220 -14.11 1.22 10.19
CA GLU A 220 -14.79 0.60 11.34
C GLU A 220 -16.32 0.58 11.16
N GLU A 221 -16.92 1.69 10.74
CA GLU A 221 -18.36 1.75 10.44
C GLU A 221 -18.77 0.73 9.37
N ASP A 222 -18.02 0.66 8.27
CA ASP A 222 -18.22 -0.31 7.19
C ASP A 222 -18.14 -1.76 7.71
N ARG A 223 -17.20 -2.04 8.60
CA ARG A 223 -17.02 -3.36 9.22
C ARG A 223 -18.19 -3.72 10.13
N ILE A 224 -18.64 -2.78 10.95
CA ILE A 224 -19.80 -2.96 11.82
C ILE A 224 -21.05 -3.22 10.97
N GLN A 225 -21.27 -2.45 9.90
CA GLN A 225 -22.41 -2.67 9.01
C GLN A 225 -22.35 -4.03 8.31
N ARG A 226 -21.18 -4.43 7.78
CA ARG A 226 -21.00 -5.75 7.15
C ARG A 226 -21.23 -6.89 8.13
N SER A 227 -20.75 -6.78 9.37
CA SER A 227 -20.96 -7.81 10.39
C SER A 227 -22.43 -7.92 10.84
N ARG A 228 -23.19 -6.82 10.78
CA ARG A 228 -24.65 -6.83 11.02
C ARG A 228 -25.44 -7.44 9.86
N MET A 229 -24.97 -7.26 8.62
CA MET A 229 -25.59 -7.81 7.41
C MET A 229 -25.23 -9.26 7.13
N GLN A 230 -24.09 -9.75 7.63
CA GLN A 230 -23.72 -11.15 7.51
C GLN A 230 -24.57 -11.99 8.48
N PRO A 231 -25.14 -13.13 8.01
CA PRO A 231 -25.83 -14.04 8.91
C PRO A 231 -24.85 -14.48 10.00
N LYS A 232 -25.24 -14.38 11.27
CA LYS A 232 -24.41 -14.84 12.39
C LYS A 232 -23.97 -16.27 12.09
N SER A 233 -22.66 -16.48 11.98
CA SER A 233 -22.09 -17.82 11.88
C SER A 233 -22.57 -18.62 13.09
N ARG A 234 -23.27 -19.73 12.86
CA ARG A 234 -23.68 -20.64 13.94
C ARG A 234 -22.44 -20.96 14.76
N THR A 235 -22.45 -20.57 16.03
CA THR A 235 -21.39 -20.94 16.94
C THR A 235 -21.45 -22.43 17.20
N THR A 236 -20.35 -23.04 17.65
CA THR A 236 -20.34 -24.44 18.09
C THR A 236 -21.44 -24.71 19.13
N LEU A 237 -21.75 -23.72 19.99
CA LEU A 237 -22.86 -23.79 20.94
C LEU A 237 -24.24 -23.74 20.28
N ASP A 238 -24.42 -22.99 19.20
CA ASP A 238 -25.68 -22.98 18.44
C ASP A 238 -25.90 -24.30 17.71
N VAL A 239 -24.82 -24.91 17.21
CA VAL A 239 -24.86 -26.27 16.63
C VAL A 239 -25.23 -27.29 17.70
N ILE A 240 -24.57 -27.26 18.87
CA ILE A 240 -24.88 -28.15 19.99
C ILE A 240 -26.32 -27.98 20.47
N ARG A 241 -26.80 -26.73 20.64
CA ARG A 241 -28.20 -26.46 21.05
C ARG A 241 -29.21 -26.97 20.04
N SER A 242 -28.90 -26.92 18.74
CA SER A 242 -29.78 -27.45 17.70
C SER A 242 -29.97 -28.97 17.76
N TRP A 243 -29.07 -29.70 18.41
CA TRP A 243 -29.20 -31.16 18.60
C TRP A 243 -30.23 -31.54 19.67
N PHE A 244 -30.57 -30.61 20.55
CA PHE A 244 -31.50 -30.83 21.66
C PHE A 244 -32.85 -30.11 21.48
N ALA A 245 -33.05 -29.47 20.33
CA ALA A 245 -34.26 -28.69 20.02
C ALA A 245 -35.29 -29.47 19.18
N SER A 246 -35.18 -30.80 19.11
CA SER A 246 -36.10 -31.72 18.43
C SER A 246 -36.79 -32.64 19.42
#